data_AF-A0A957MWH9-F1
#
_entry.id   AF-A0A957MWH9-F1
#
_cell.length_a   1.000
_cell.length_b   1.000
_cell.length_c   1.000
_cell.angle_alpha   90.00
_cell.angle_beta   90.00
_cell.angle_gamma   90.00
#
_symmetry.space_group_name_H-M   'P 1'
#
loop_
_entity.id
_entity.type
_entity.pdbx_description
1 polymer ?
#
loop_
_entity_poly.entity_id
_entity_poly.type
_entity_poly.pdbx_seq_one_letter_code
_entity_poly.pdbx_strand_id
1 'polypeptide(L)'
;ETLEWLHFLLRFDPAAPLLLVGTVRMGEVATAHPLTDLQQQLHHDGRIQTIQLTPLEAAAGAELAQQTAGIPLPPETLAHVHRYAEGVPLFLVEVVRAEIEKVESERWRWSIQPSTGAPNTVPLPPKVYAVIQARLNQLSPDARQIVNLVAVIGRAFSFELLALV
;
A
#
# COMPACT_ATOMS: atom_id res chain seq x y z
N GLU A 1 -8.01 14.30 -23.24
CA GLU A 1 -8.29 13.24 -24.25
C GLU A 1 -8.89 11.96 -23.67
N THR A 2 -8.17 11.07 -22.95
CA THR A 2 -8.75 9.77 -22.51
C THR A 2 -9.97 9.92 -21.59
N LEU A 3 -9.91 10.83 -20.62
CA LEU A 3 -11.00 11.03 -19.64
C LEU A 3 -12.23 11.69 -20.27
N GLU A 4 -12.02 12.61 -21.20
CA GLU A 4 -13.09 13.24 -21.96
C GLU A 4 -13.77 12.21 -22.87
N TRP A 5 -13.00 11.32 -23.49
CA TRP A 5 -13.54 10.22 -24.27
C TRP A 5 -14.34 9.23 -23.42
N LEU A 6 -13.86 8.87 -22.22
CA LEU A 6 -14.61 8.04 -21.28
C LEU A 6 -15.91 8.73 -20.84
N HIS A 7 -15.88 10.04 -20.61
CA HIS A 7 -17.08 10.82 -20.29
C HIS A 7 -18.10 10.75 -21.42
N PHE A 8 -17.66 10.95 -22.67
CA PHE A 8 -18.50 10.82 -23.86
C PHE A 8 -19.08 9.41 -23.98
N LEU A 9 -18.23 8.38 -23.89
CA LEU A 9 -18.63 6.98 -24.04
C LEU A 9 -19.73 6.60 -23.05
N LEU A 10 -19.58 7.01 -21.79
CA LEU A 10 -20.59 6.72 -20.77
C LEU A 10 -21.92 7.40 -21.11
N ARG A 11 -21.93 8.60 -21.70
CA ARG A 11 -23.17 9.33 -22.02
C ARG A 11 -23.78 8.99 -23.39
N PHE A 12 -22.99 8.41 -24.30
CA PHE A 12 -23.40 8.13 -25.67
C PHE A 12 -24.56 7.12 -25.75
N ASP A 13 -24.47 6.02 -25.01
CA ASP A 13 -25.56 5.05 -24.87
C ASP A 13 -25.64 4.54 -23.43
N PRO A 14 -26.54 5.10 -22.59
CA PRO A 14 -26.70 4.69 -21.21
C PRO A 14 -27.24 3.26 -21.03
N ALA A 15 -27.86 2.68 -22.07
CA ALA A 15 -28.44 1.34 -22.01
C ALA A 15 -27.46 0.24 -22.46
N ALA A 16 -26.29 0.63 -22.99
CA ALA A 16 -25.25 -0.31 -23.36
C ALA A 16 -24.75 -1.11 -22.14
N PRO A 17 -24.52 -2.44 -22.26
CA PRO A 17 -24.06 -3.28 -21.16
C PRO A 17 -22.55 -3.11 -20.90
N LEU A 18 -22.13 -1.90 -20.54
CA LEU A 18 -20.72 -1.54 -20.32
C LEU A 18 -20.44 -1.29 -18.84
N LEU A 19 -19.44 -2.00 -18.29
CA LEU A 19 -18.88 -1.74 -16.97
C LEU A 19 -17.46 -1.19 -17.12
N LEU A 20 -17.21 0.01 -16.59
CA LEU A 20 -15.88 0.62 -16.54
C LEU A 20 -15.32 0.50 -15.12
N VAL A 21 -14.15 -0.11 -14.97
CA VAL A 21 -13.41 -0.19 -13.71
C VAL A 21 -12.17 0.69 -13.81
N GLY A 22 -12.10 1.70 -12.95
CA GLY A 22 -10.94 2.58 -12.81
C GLY A 22 -10.30 2.41 -11.44
N THR A 23 -8.98 2.57 -11.37
CA THR A 23 -8.27 2.69 -10.09
C THR A 23 -7.59 4.04 -10.04
N VAL A 24 -7.65 4.69 -8.88
CA VAL A 24 -7.05 5.99 -8.65
C VAL A 24 -6.41 6.01 -7.27
N ARG A 25 -5.25 6.66 -7.17
CA ARG A 25 -4.58 6.84 -5.89
C ARG A 25 -4.88 8.22 -5.34
N MET A 26 -5.62 8.24 -4.23
CA MET A 26 -5.93 9.47 -3.50
C MET A 26 -4.61 10.14 -3.07
N GLY A 27 -4.45 11.42 -3.41
CA GLY A 27 -3.24 12.21 -3.12
C GLY A 27 -2.25 12.36 -4.29
N GLU A 28 -2.35 11.55 -5.35
CA GLU A 28 -1.57 11.74 -6.59
C GLU A 28 -2.36 12.54 -7.65
N VAL A 29 -3.65 12.77 -7.39
CA VAL A 29 -4.54 13.57 -8.23
C VAL A 29 -4.56 14.99 -7.68
N ALA A 30 -4.05 15.95 -8.47
CA ALA A 30 -4.14 17.36 -8.13
C ALA A 30 -5.61 17.79 -8.00
N THR A 31 -5.88 18.79 -7.16
CA THR A 31 -7.26 19.28 -6.93
C THR A 31 -7.96 19.72 -8.24
N ALA A 32 -7.20 20.27 -9.19
CA ALA A 32 -7.69 20.70 -10.52
C ALA A 32 -7.53 19.63 -11.62
N HIS A 33 -7.48 18.34 -11.28
CA HIS A 33 -7.32 17.27 -12.26
C HIS A 33 -8.66 16.92 -12.94
N PRO A 34 -8.72 16.67 -14.26
CA PRO A 34 -9.97 16.34 -14.98
C PRO A 34 -10.72 15.09 -14.47
N LEU A 35 -10.03 14.23 -13.71
CA LEU A 35 -10.67 13.09 -13.01
C LEU A 35 -11.68 13.57 -11.96
N THR A 36 -11.37 14.67 -11.27
CA THR A 36 -12.23 15.23 -10.22
C THR A 36 -13.57 15.66 -10.81
N ASP A 37 -13.53 16.39 -11.94
CA ASP A 37 -14.74 16.84 -12.64
C ASP A 37 -15.55 15.66 -13.17
N LEU A 38 -14.89 14.67 -13.78
CA LEU A 38 -15.53 13.45 -14.26
C LEU A 38 -16.21 12.68 -13.12
N GLN A 39 -15.54 12.50 -11.98
CA GLN A 39 -16.11 11.83 -10.81
C GLN A 39 -17.33 12.57 -10.28
N GLN A 40 -17.25 13.90 -10.12
CA GLN A 40 -18.38 14.71 -9.63
C GLN A 40 -19.60 14.57 -10.54
N GLN A 41 -19.41 14.62 -11.86
CA GLN A 41 -20.50 14.45 -12.83
C GLN A 41 -21.11 13.05 -12.77
N LEU A 42 -20.29 11.99 -12.73
CA LEU A 42 -20.80 10.62 -12.63
C LEU A 42 -21.50 10.35 -11.29
N HIS A 43 -21.05 10.99 -10.20
CA HIS A 43 -21.73 10.95 -8.90
C HIS A 43 -23.10 11.62 -8.98
N HIS A 44 -23.19 12.79 -9.62
CA HIS A 44 -24.45 13.49 -9.81
C HIS A 44 -25.46 12.66 -10.61
N ASP A 45 -24.99 11.98 -11.66
CA ASP A 45 -25.84 11.15 -12.52
C ASP A 45 -26.18 9.78 -11.88
N GLY A 46 -25.60 9.43 -10.72
CA GLY A 46 -25.79 8.13 -10.07
C GLY A 46 -25.13 6.96 -10.81
N ARG A 47 -24.08 7.23 -11.59
CA ARG A 47 -23.43 6.29 -12.53
C ARG A 47 -22.02 5.87 -12.12
N ILE A 48 -21.68 6.09 -10.86
CA ILE A 48 -20.39 5.68 -10.28
C ILE A 48 -20.64 5.02 -8.93
N GLN A 49 -19.91 3.93 -8.70
CA GLN A 49 -19.76 3.33 -7.40
C GLN A 49 -18.29 3.42 -7.00
N THR A 50 -18.02 4.10 -5.90
CA THR A 50 -16.65 4.26 -5.39
C THR A 50 -16.40 3.28 -4.27
N ILE A 51 -15.38 2.44 -4.44
CA ILE A 51 -14.90 1.51 -3.42
C ILE A 51 -13.60 2.07 -2.86
N GLN A 52 -13.65 2.54 -1.62
CA GLN A 52 -12.45 2.97 -0.90
C GLN A 52 -11.71 1.74 -0.39
N LEU A 53 -10.47 1.56 -0.85
CA LEU A 53 -9.62 0.47 -0.39
C LEU A 53 -8.81 0.93 0.83
N THR A 54 -9.13 0.37 1.98
CA THR A 54 -8.38 0.57 3.22
C THR A 54 -7.34 -0.54 3.39
N PRO A 55 -6.32 -0.34 4.25
CA PRO A 55 -5.47 -1.44 4.68
C PRO A 55 -6.32 -2.61 5.21
N LEU A 56 -5.82 -3.83 4.99
CA LEU A 56 -6.50 -5.04 5.44
C LEU A 56 -6.52 -5.11 6.96
N GLU A 57 -7.69 -5.46 7.49
CA GLU A 57 -7.82 -5.88 8.88
C GLU A 57 -7.00 -7.14 9.16
N ALA A 58 -6.74 -7.41 10.44
CA ALA A 58 -5.90 -8.52 10.86
C ALA A 58 -6.39 -9.87 10.32
N ALA A 59 -7.70 -10.10 10.27
CA ALA A 59 -8.27 -11.35 9.77
C ALA A 59 -8.01 -11.55 8.26
N ALA A 60 -8.33 -10.55 7.44
CA ALA A 60 -8.10 -10.60 6.00
C ALA A 60 -6.60 -10.64 5.66
N GLY A 61 -5.77 -9.91 6.42
CA GLY A 61 -4.32 -9.99 6.30
C GLY A 61 -3.78 -11.38 6.63
N ALA A 62 -4.31 -12.02 7.68
CA ALA A 62 -3.91 -13.37 8.05
C ALA A 62 -4.27 -14.39 6.97
N GLU A 63 -5.47 -14.29 6.40
CA GLU A 63 -5.89 -15.13 5.28
C GLU A 63 -4.94 -14.97 4.08
N LEU A 64 -4.65 -13.74 3.67
CA LEU A 64 -3.72 -13.46 2.59
C LEU A 64 -2.32 -14.02 2.87
N ALA A 65 -1.85 -13.92 4.11
CA ALA A 65 -0.53 -14.41 4.50
C ALA A 65 -0.45 -15.94 4.40
N GLN A 66 -1.47 -16.65 4.88
CA GLN A 66 -1.54 -18.11 4.79
C GLN A 66 -1.67 -18.59 3.35
N GLN A 67 -2.50 -17.93 2.53
CA GLN A 67 -2.61 -18.21 1.10
C GLN A 67 -1.27 -18.01 0.38
N THR A 68 -0.55 -16.94 0.72
CA THR A 68 0.77 -16.65 0.15
C THR A 68 1.81 -17.70 0.58
N ALA A 69 1.75 -18.16 1.82
CA ALA A 69 2.65 -19.18 2.34
C ALA A 69 2.33 -20.60 1.85
N GLY A 70 1.08 -20.85 1.43
CA GLY A 70 0.60 -22.19 1.08
C GLY A 70 0.47 -23.13 2.28
N ILE A 71 0.73 -22.65 3.49
CA ILE A 71 0.65 -23.41 4.75
C ILE A 71 0.01 -22.58 5.86
N PRO A 72 -0.58 -23.22 6.88
CA PRO A 72 -0.99 -22.53 8.10
C PRO A 72 0.22 -21.88 8.78
N LEU A 73 0.09 -20.61 9.14
CA LEU A 73 1.09 -19.87 9.89
C LEU A 73 0.67 -19.71 11.37
N PRO A 74 1.62 -19.76 12.33
CA PRO A 74 1.33 -19.53 13.73
C PRO A 74 0.77 -18.12 14.02
N PRO A 75 -0.10 -17.95 15.04
CA PRO A 75 -0.69 -16.65 15.38
C PRO A 75 0.33 -15.54 15.61
N GLU A 76 1.46 -15.83 16.25
CA GLU A 76 2.54 -14.86 16.49
C GLU A 76 3.17 -14.35 15.19
N THR A 77 3.28 -15.24 14.19
CA THR A 77 3.79 -14.89 12.85
C THR A 77 2.80 -13.96 12.15
N LEU A 78 1.52 -14.34 12.16
CA LEU A 78 0.46 -13.54 11.53
C LEU A 78 0.37 -12.14 12.14
N ALA A 79 0.47 -12.04 13.47
CA ALA A 79 0.49 -10.76 14.17
C ALA A 79 1.74 -9.93 13.83
N HIS A 80 2.91 -10.58 13.69
CA HIS A 80 4.14 -9.90 13.29
C HIS A 80 4.05 -9.35 11.85
N VAL A 81 3.64 -10.21 10.91
CA VAL A 81 3.46 -9.86 9.49
C VAL A 81 2.47 -8.71 9.35
N HIS A 82 1.31 -8.79 10.02
CA HIS A 82 0.30 -7.72 9.97
C HIS A 82 0.82 -6.39 10.53
N ARG A 83 1.52 -6.42 11.68
CA ARG A 83 2.10 -5.22 12.30
C ARG A 83 3.20 -4.58 11.46
N TYR A 84 3.99 -5.41 10.76
CA TYR A 84 5.05 -4.92 9.88
C TYR A 84 4.48 -4.35 8.57
N ALA A 85 3.52 -5.05 7.97
CA ALA A 85 2.89 -4.63 6.72
C ALA A 85 1.82 -3.54 6.90
N GLU A 86 1.38 -3.29 8.14
CA GLU A 86 0.29 -2.37 8.48
C GLU A 86 -0.98 -2.63 7.64
N GLY A 87 -1.28 -3.90 7.35
CA GLY A 87 -2.41 -4.29 6.49
C GLY A 87 -2.23 -3.97 5.00
N VAL A 88 -1.09 -3.44 4.56
CA VAL A 88 -0.83 -3.19 3.13
C VAL A 88 -0.57 -4.52 2.41
N PRO A 89 -1.44 -4.96 1.48
CA PRO A 89 -1.36 -6.30 0.89
C PRO A 89 -0.03 -6.61 0.22
N LEU A 90 0.54 -5.64 -0.51
CA LEU A 90 1.84 -5.80 -1.15
C LEU A 90 2.94 -6.09 -0.13
N PHE A 91 2.97 -5.37 0.98
CA PHE A 91 4.03 -5.51 1.98
C PHE A 91 3.89 -6.84 2.71
N LEU A 92 2.65 -7.23 2.99
CA LEU A 92 2.32 -8.50 3.60
C LEU A 92 2.84 -9.67 2.76
N VAL A 93 2.51 -9.69 1.47
CA VAL A 93 2.95 -10.74 0.54
C VAL A 93 4.48 -10.81 0.47
N GLU A 94 5.15 -9.66 0.38
CA GLU A 94 6.60 -9.61 0.24
C GLU A 94 7.33 -10.01 1.53
N VAL A 95 6.79 -9.66 2.71
CA VAL A 95 7.32 -10.15 4.01
C VAL A 95 7.19 -11.66 4.09
N VAL A 96 6.02 -12.22 3.76
CA VAL A 96 5.80 -13.68 3.79
C VAL A 96 6.76 -14.39 2.84
N ARG A 97 6.95 -13.89 1.61
CA ARG A 97 7.90 -14.46 0.64
C ARG A 97 9.34 -14.43 1.16
N ALA A 98 9.78 -13.30 1.70
CA ALA A 98 11.13 -13.17 2.24
C ALA A 98 11.39 -14.15 3.40
N GLU A 99 10.39 -14.43 4.23
CA GLU A 99 10.52 -15.42 5.30
C GLU A 99 10.54 -16.86 4.78
N ILE A 100 9.79 -17.18 3.70
CA ILE A 100 9.86 -18.50 3.05
C ILE A 100 11.24 -18.75 2.44
N GLU A 101 11.79 -17.78 1.71
CA GLU A 101 13.11 -17.89 1.07
C GLU A 101 14.23 -18.12 2.10
N LYS A 102 14.14 -17.48 3.28
CA LYS A 102 15.07 -17.72 4.40
C LYS A 102 14.98 -19.15 4.91
N VAL A 103 13.76 -19.67 5.13
CA VAL A 103 13.54 -21.03 5.65
C VAL A 103 14.00 -22.10 4.66
N GLU A 104 13.87 -21.86 3.36
CA GLU A 104 14.41 -22.77 2.33
C GLU A 104 15.94 -22.76 2.30
N SER A 105 16.56 -21.60 2.52
CA SER A 105 18.02 -21.44 2.60
C SER A 105 18.60 -22.01 3.91
N GLU A 106 17.87 -21.87 5.02
CA GLU A 106 18.21 -22.34 6.36
C GLU A 106 17.38 -23.59 6.69
N ARG A 107 17.72 -24.71 6.04
CA ARG A 107 17.02 -25.99 6.21
C ARG A 107 16.76 -26.29 7.70
N TRP A 108 15.49 -26.25 8.10
CA TRP A 108 14.89 -26.67 9.39
C TRP A 108 14.92 -25.73 10.60
N ARG A 109 14.25 -24.57 10.51
CA ARG A 109 13.34 -24.11 11.59
C ARG A 109 12.60 -22.84 11.19
N TRP A 110 11.27 -22.89 11.21
CA TRP A 110 10.47 -21.69 11.45
C TRP A 110 10.75 -21.24 12.89
N SER A 111 11.83 -20.50 13.09
CA SER A 111 12.17 -19.89 14.36
C SER A 111 12.30 -18.41 14.11
N ILE A 112 11.17 -17.72 14.16
CA ILE A 112 11.18 -16.29 14.46
C ILE A 112 11.67 -16.15 15.90
N GLN A 113 12.98 -16.29 16.12
CA GLN A 113 13.57 -15.83 17.37
C GLN A 113 13.62 -14.31 17.29
N PRO A 114 13.07 -13.59 18.28
CA PRO A 114 13.35 -12.17 18.39
C PRO A 114 14.87 -12.03 18.58
N SER A 115 15.56 -11.50 17.58
CA SER A 115 17.00 -11.32 17.66
C SER A 115 17.29 -10.32 18.78
N THR A 116 17.76 -10.82 19.91
CA THR A 116 18.23 -10.02 21.03
C THR A 116 19.57 -9.40 20.63
N GLY A 117 19.56 -8.20 20.05
CA GLY A 117 20.79 -7.41 19.91
C GLY A 117 20.89 -6.39 18.76
N ALA A 118 19.99 -6.41 17.78
CA ALA A 118 19.93 -5.40 16.72
C ALA A 118 18.46 -5.05 16.44
N PRO A 119 18.12 -3.83 16.00
CA PRO A 119 16.74 -3.53 15.60
C PRO A 119 16.31 -4.60 14.60
N ASN A 120 15.25 -5.35 14.92
CA ASN A 120 14.64 -6.39 14.09
C ASN A 120 14.25 -5.80 12.72
N THR A 121 15.20 -5.71 11.80
CA THR A 121 14.96 -5.32 10.42
C THR A 121 14.91 -6.61 9.63
N VAL A 122 13.69 -7.11 9.38
CA VAL A 122 13.47 -7.96 8.22
C VAL A 122 14.05 -7.17 7.03
N PRO A 123 15.04 -7.70 6.27
CA PRO A 123 15.58 -7.01 5.12
C PRO A 123 14.42 -6.64 4.20
N LEU A 124 14.29 -5.35 3.88
CA LEU A 124 13.14 -4.88 3.11
C LEU A 124 13.17 -5.55 1.72
N PRO A 125 12.10 -6.28 1.32
CA PRO A 125 12.12 -7.00 0.05
C PRO A 125 12.36 -6.05 -1.13
N PRO A 126 13.11 -6.47 -2.17
CA PRO A 126 13.51 -5.58 -3.28
C PRO A 126 12.33 -4.86 -3.94
N LYS A 127 11.17 -5.52 -4.04
CA LYS A 127 9.96 -4.94 -4.60
C LYS A 127 9.38 -3.82 -3.74
N VAL A 128 9.37 -4.00 -2.42
CA VAL A 128 8.93 -2.97 -1.47
C VAL A 128 9.87 -1.76 -1.54
N TYR A 129 11.18 -2.02 -1.59
CA TYR A 129 12.19 -0.99 -1.76
C TYR A 129 11.99 -0.18 -3.05
N ALA A 130 11.81 -0.86 -4.19
CA ALA A 130 11.60 -0.21 -5.48
C ALA A 130 10.33 0.67 -5.49
N VAL A 131 9.24 0.21 -4.87
CA VAL A 131 8.00 0.99 -4.76
C VAL A 131 8.19 2.23 -3.87
N ILE A 132 8.87 2.10 -2.73
CA ILE A 132 9.17 3.23 -1.85
C ILE A 132 10.08 4.22 -2.57
N GLN A 133 11.14 3.76 -3.24
CA GLN A 133 12.06 4.61 -3.98
C GLN A 133 11.35 5.37 -5.11
N ALA A 134 10.46 4.71 -5.86
CA ALA A 134 9.66 5.35 -6.89
C ALA A 134 8.78 6.48 -6.31
N ARG A 135 8.19 6.28 -5.12
CA ARG A 135 7.41 7.31 -4.43
C ARG A 135 8.27 8.48 -3.96
N LEU A 136 9.43 8.19 -3.37
CA LEU A 136 10.36 9.22 -2.91
C LEU A 136 10.88 10.08 -4.08
N ASN A 137 11.03 9.50 -5.26
CA ASN A 137 11.46 10.22 -6.47
C ASN A 137 10.40 11.17 -7.03
N GLN A 138 9.12 11.03 -6.65
CA GLN A 138 8.04 11.94 -7.07
C GLN A 138 7.91 13.15 -6.13
N LEU A 139 8.62 13.17 -5.00
CA LEU A 139 8.57 14.27 -4.06
C LEU A 139 9.29 15.50 -4.60
N SER A 140 8.76 16.69 -4.29
CA SER A 140 9.48 17.94 -4.47
C SER A 140 10.75 17.97 -3.61
N PRO A 141 11.74 18.83 -3.93
CA PRO A 141 12.94 18.97 -3.11
C PRO A 141 12.64 19.22 -1.62
N ASP A 142 11.70 20.13 -1.34
CA ASP A 142 11.31 20.49 0.04
C ASP A 142 10.67 19.30 0.78
N ALA A 143 9.77 18.58 0.12
CA ALA A 143 9.14 17.40 0.71
C ALA A 143 10.18 16.28 0.97
N ARG A 144 11.16 16.12 0.08
CA ARG A 144 12.25 15.15 0.25
C ARG A 144 13.15 15.50 1.42
N GLN A 145 13.41 16.78 1.66
CA GLN A 145 14.17 17.23 2.82
C GLN A 145 13.45 16.88 4.13
N ILE A 146 12.14 17.14 4.21
CA ILE A 146 11.32 16.78 5.38
C ILE A 146 11.33 15.27 5.63
N VAL A 147 11.13 14.46 4.59
CA VAL A 147 11.13 12.99 4.72
C VAL A 147 12.48 12.46 5.21
N ASN A 148 13.60 13.00 4.72
CA ASN A 148 14.94 12.60 5.17
C ASN A 148 15.16 12.95 6.65
N LEU A 149 14.73 14.13 7.08
CA LEU A 149 14.82 14.56 8.48
C LEU A 149 13.99 13.64 9.38
N VAL A 150 12.74 13.39 9.00
CA VAL A 150 11.81 12.52 9.72
C VAL A 150 12.32 11.07 9.82
N ALA A 151 12.96 10.56 8.75
CA ALA A 151 13.50 9.21 8.73
C ALA A 151 14.55 8.96 9.84
N VAL A 152 15.21 10.01 10.34
CA VAL A 152 16.14 9.93 11.48
C VAL A 152 15.41 9.95 12.82
N ILE A 153 14.28 10.65 12.92
CA ILE A 153 13.50 10.76 14.16
C ILE A 153 12.83 9.42 14.50
N GLY A 154 12.29 8.74 13.50
CA GLY A 154 11.70 7.40 13.64
C GLY A 154 10.22 7.31 13.22
N ARG A 155 9.56 6.20 13.57
CA ARG A 155 8.23 5.81 13.04
C ARG A 155 7.06 6.68 13.54
N ALA A 156 7.19 7.32 14.70
CA ALA A 156 6.16 8.18 15.27
C ALA A 156 6.81 9.40 15.94
N PHE A 157 6.27 10.58 15.65
CA PHE A 157 6.76 11.87 16.14
C PHE A 157 5.61 12.88 16.15
N SER A 158 5.74 13.92 16.97
CA SER A 158 4.74 15.00 17.02
C SER A 158 5.05 16.08 15.99
N PHE A 159 4.03 16.84 15.61
CA PHE A 159 4.21 17.97 14.68
C PHE A 159 5.08 19.07 15.30
N GLU A 160 4.98 19.29 16.62
CA GLU A 160 5.81 20.27 17.32
C GLU A 160 7.30 19.89 17.27
N LEU A 161 7.62 18.60 17.39
CA LEU A 161 8.99 18.12 17.23
C LEU A 161 9.49 18.37 15.81
N LEU A 162 8.67 18.11 14.80
CA LEU A 162 9.03 18.36 13.40
C LEU A 162 9.25 19.87 13.12
N ALA A 163 8.48 20.74 13.76
CA ALA A 163 8.61 22.19 13.60
C ALA A 163 9.84 22.78 14.29
N LEU A 164 10.50 22.03 15.19
CA LEU A 164 11.68 22.47 15.93
C LEU A 164 13.00 22.22 15.18
N VAL A 165 12.98 21.32 14.18
CA VAL A 165 14.16 20.89 13.40
C VAL A 165 14.13 21.50 11.99
#